data_AF-A0AA51MMY1-F1
#
_entry.id   AF-A0AA51MMY1-F1
#
_cell.length_a   1.000
_cell.length_b   1.000
_cell.length_c   1.000
_cell.angle_alpha   90.00
_cell.angle_beta   90.00
_cell.angle_gamma   90.00
#
_symmetry.space_group_name_H-M   'P 1'
#
loop_
_entity.id
_entity.type
_entity.pdbx_description
1 polymer ?
#
loop_
_entity_poly.entity_id
_entity_poly.type
_entity_poly.pdbx_seq_one_letter_code
_entity_poly.pdbx_strand_id
1 'polypeptide(L)'
;MNKIGEQQQLYRSYGQNGLVNHKKAERTFTPDHDLVLNIIRNKNADNRIPKRSIFGLPHNYFFSSEFNKVKNEAIARGENEQDAKRKARRESQAEFSASVKDRTRRASPLFIHVHKFPDRKVAVVQTLLPSEFLPDRTALEFKMGNKPNDKVQVLFNEQTMIDWQVIHTYMDRFAEKVRVL
;
A
#
# COMPACT_ATOMS: atom_id res chain seq x y z
N MET A 1 4.22 -23.17 -7.46
CA MET A 1 4.63 -22.21 -6.41
C MET A 1 4.15 -20.78 -6.70
N ASN A 2 4.43 -20.20 -7.87
CA ASN A 2 4.20 -18.78 -8.17
C ASN A 2 2.75 -18.26 -8.02
N LYS A 3 1.72 -19.12 -8.21
CA LYS A 3 0.28 -18.74 -8.20
C LYS A 3 -0.11 -17.84 -7.01
N ILE A 4 0.33 -18.14 -5.78
CA ILE A 4 -0.03 -17.33 -4.60
C ILE A 4 0.61 -15.94 -4.65
N GLY A 5 1.92 -15.87 -4.91
CA GLY A 5 2.64 -14.59 -5.00
C GLY A 5 2.11 -13.71 -6.13
N GLU A 6 1.80 -14.31 -7.29
CA GLU A 6 1.14 -13.62 -8.40
C GLU A 6 -0.23 -13.08 -8.01
N GLN A 7 -1.08 -13.87 -7.34
CA GLN A 7 -2.40 -13.42 -6.89
C GLN A 7 -2.30 -12.31 -5.85
N GLN A 8 -1.37 -12.42 -4.90
CA GLN A 8 -1.17 -11.38 -3.88
C GLN A 8 -0.70 -10.06 -4.50
N GLN A 9 0.20 -10.12 -5.48
CA GLN A 9 0.64 -8.95 -6.23
C GLN A 9 -0.49 -8.36 -7.08
N LEU A 10 -1.20 -9.19 -7.86
CA LEU A 10 -2.28 -8.76 -8.76
C LEU A 10 -3.41 -8.06 -8.01
N TYR A 11 -3.81 -8.59 -6.85
CA TYR A 11 -4.86 -8.03 -6.01
C TYR A 11 -4.47 -6.68 -5.39
N ARG A 12 -3.29 -6.59 -4.75
CA ARG A 12 -2.87 -5.39 -3.98
C ARG A 12 -2.27 -4.26 -4.81
N SER A 13 -1.93 -4.50 -6.07
CA SER A 13 -1.19 -3.56 -6.90
C SER A 13 -2.11 -2.79 -7.84
N TYR A 14 -1.92 -1.47 -7.93
CA TYR A 14 -2.59 -0.63 -8.91
C TYR A 14 -2.08 -0.88 -10.36
N GLY A 15 -0.86 -1.43 -10.47
CA GLY A 15 -0.20 -1.75 -11.72
C GLY A 15 0.49 -0.57 -12.39
N GLN A 16 1.53 -0.87 -13.18
CA GLN A 16 2.23 0.09 -14.02
C GLN A 16 1.69 -0.04 -15.44
N ASN A 17 1.33 1.09 -16.07
CA ASN A 17 0.70 1.12 -17.39
C ASN A 17 -0.55 0.22 -17.51
N GLY A 18 -1.27 0.02 -16.40
CA GLY A 18 -2.44 -0.87 -16.34
C GLY A 18 -2.13 -2.37 -16.25
N LEU A 19 -0.88 -2.75 -15.98
CA LEU A 19 -0.45 -4.15 -15.87
C LEU A 19 0.19 -4.49 -14.51
N VAL A 20 0.02 -5.75 -14.09
CA VAL A 20 0.75 -6.40 -12.99
C VAL A 20 1.16 -7.78 -13.48
N ASN A 21 2.46 -8.12 -13.45
CA ASN A 21 2.99 -9.40 -13.97
C ASN A 21 2.48 -9.74 -15.38
N HIS A 22 2.53 -8.75 -16.28
CA HIS A 22 2.03 -8.80 -17.67
C HIS A 22 0.52 -9.07 -17.83
N LYS A 23 -0.24 -9.17 -16.74
CA LYS A 23 -1.70 -9.33 -16.71
C LYS A 23 -2.36 -7.96 -16.49
N LYS A 24 -3.59 -7.77 -16.97
CA LYS A 24 -4.38 -6.55 -16.71
C LYS A 24 -4.51 -6.34 -15.20
N ALA A 25 -4.14 -5.15 -14.72
CA ALA A 25 -4.23 -4.78 -13.31
C ALA A 25 -5.70 -4.69 -12.88
N GLU A 26 -6.04 -5.25 -11.73
CA GLU A 26 -7.42 -5.26 -11.21
C GLU A 26 -7.85 -3.89 -10.68
N ARG A 27 -6.88 -3.09 -10.19
CA ARG A 27 -7.11 -1.74 -9.64
C ARG A 27 -8.17 -1.70 -8.53
N THR A 28 -8.33 -2.79 -7.78
CA THR A 28 -9.19 -2.94 -6.60
C THR A 28 -9.07 -1.76 -5.61
N PHE A 29 -7.86 -1.19 -5.52
CA PHE A 29 -7.52 -0.09 -4.61
C PHE A 29 -7.40 1.26 -5.33
N THR A 30 -8.25 1.53 -6.32
CA THR A 30 -8.40 2.87 -6.92
C THR A 30 -8.73 3.95 -5.88
N PRO A 31 -9.61 3.71 -4.87
CA PRO A 31 -9.83 4.69 -3.80
C PRO A 31 -8.56 5.04 -3.00
N ASP A 32 -7.66 4.08 -2.75
CA ASP A 32 -6.37 4.34 -2.10
C ASP A 32 -5.45 5.20 -2.99
N HIS A 33 -5.45 4.92 -4.30
CA HIS A 33 -4.68 5.69 -5.29
C HIS A 33 -5.15 7.15 -5.30
N ASP A 34 -6.46 7.38 -5.39
CA ASP A 34 -7.04 8.71 -5.50
C ASP A 34 -6.94 9.50 -4.19
N LEU A 35 -7.12 8.84 -3.04
CA LEU A 35 -6.86 9.41 -1.71
C LEU A 35 -5.42 9.93 -1.61
N VAL A 36 -4.43 9.10 -1.94
CA VAL A 36 -3.02 9.51 -1.79
C VAL A 36 -2.60 10.53 -2.85
N LEU A 37 -3.16 10.48 -4.06
CA LEU A 37 -2.94 11.52 -5.07
C LEU A 37 -3.53 12.88 -4.63
N ASN A 38 -4.71 12.87 -4.01
CA ASN A 38 -5.31 14.05 -3.39
C ASN A 38 -4.43 14.59 -2.24
N ILE A 39 -3.90 13.73 -1.39
CA ILE A 39 -3.00 14.13 -0.29
C ILE A 39 -1.71 14.77 -0.83
N ILE A 40 -1.12 14.19 -1.88
CA ILE A 40 0.09 14.74 -2.51
C ILE A 40 -0.16 16.16 -3.05
N ARG A 41 -1.27 16.36 -3.77
CA ARG A 41 -1.62 17.62 -4.44
C ARG A 41 -2.16 18.69 -3.47
N ASN A 42 -3.12 18.31 -2.62
CA ASN A 42 -3.97 19.21 -1.85
C ASN A 42 -3.70 19.17 -0.33
N LYS A 43 -2.77 18.32 0.13
CA LYS A 43 -2.37 18.15 1.55
C LYS A 43 -3.53 17.80 2.50
N ASN A 44 -4.63 17.25 1.98
CA ASN A 44 -5.80 16.88 2.77
C ASN A 44 -6.06 15.36 2.67
N ALA A 45 -6.11 14.69 3.82
CA ALA A 45 -6.40 13.26 3.95
C ALA A 45 -7.85 12.94 4.36
N ASP A 46 -8.67 13.96 4.70
CA ASP A 46 -10.09 13.78 5.02
C ASP A 46 -10.34 12.73 6.14
N ASN A 47 -9.40 12.66 7.09
CA ASN A 47 -9.27 11.64 8.13
C ASN A 47 -9.35 10.16 7.67
N ARG A 48 -9.16 9.89 6.37
CA ARG A 48 -9.21 8.54 5.78
C ARG A 48 -7.82 7.91 5.71
N ILE A 49 -7.78 6.59 5.83
CA ILE A 49 -6.58 5.77 5.67
C ILE A 49 -6.74 4.82 4.48
N PRO A 50 -5.65 4.37 3.82
CA PRO A 50 -5.76 3.46 2.69
C PRO A 50 -6.23 2.07 3.15
N LYS A 51 -7.12 1.44 2.40
CA LYS A 51 -7.60 0.07 2.68
C LYS A 51 -6.46 -0.95 2.68
N ARG A 52 -5.41 -0.76 1.86
CA ARG A 52 -4.23 -1.64 1.83
C ARG A 52 -3.35 -1.59 3.07
N SER A 53 -3.62 -0.70 4.03
CA SER A 53 -2.92 -0.67 5.33
C SER A 53 -3.00 -2.01 6.07
N ILE A 54 -4.06 -2.80 5.86
CA ILE A 54 -4.20 -4.17 6.41
C ILE A 54 -3.08 -5.13 5.96
N PHE A 55 -2.43 -4.87 4.81
CA PHE A 55 -1.26 -5.64 4.36
C PHE A 55 0.05 -5.22 5.05
N GLY A 56 -0.04 -4.36 6.06
CA GLY A 56 1.06 -3.89 6.90
C GLY A 56 1.51 -2.46 6.60
N LEU A 57 2.30 -1.92 7.52
CA LEU A 57 2.89 -0.59 7.46
C LEU A 57 4.42 -0.67 7.53
N PRO A 58 5.17 0.20 6.82
CA PRO A 58 4.69 1.28 5.96
C PRO A 58 4.18 0.81 4.59
N HIS A 59 3.29 1.58 3.97
CA HIS A 59 2.83 1.37 2.59
C HIS A 59 3.28 2.51 1.68
N ASN A 60 4.01 2.19 0.61
CA ASN A 60 4.55 3.16 -0.35
C ASN A 60 3.61 3.38 -1.54
N TYR A 61 3.63 4.62 -2.06
CA TYR A 61 2.86 5.09 -3.21
C TYR A 61 3.78 5.87 -4.14
N PHE A 62 3.65 5.64 -5.45
CA PHE A 62 4.39 6.36 -6.49
C PHE A 62 3.51 6.55 -7.73
N PHE A 63 3.48 7.77 -8.26
CA PHE A 63 2.60 8.18 -9.34
C PHE A 63 3.45 8.61 -10.55
N SER A 64 3.67 7.70 -11.50
CA SER A 64 4.52 7.96 -12.67
C SER A 64 4.02 9.09 -13.57
N SER A 65 2.70 9.30 -13.63
CA SER A 65 2.07 10.43 -14.33
C SER A 65 2.43 11.77 -13.69
N GLU A 66 2.28 11.91 -12.37
CA GLU A 66 2.67 13.14 -11.65
C GLU A 66 4.19 13.35 -11.70
N PHE A 67 4.99 12.29 -11.59
CA PHE A 67 6.45 12.36 -11.73
C PHE A 67 6.85 12.97 -13.08
N ASN A 68 6.31 12.43 -14.18
CA ASN A 68 6.62 12.92 -15.52
C ASN A 68 6.13 14.35 -15.73
N LYS A 69 4.93 14.70 -15.24
CA LYS A 69 4.39 16.04 -15.30
C LYS A 69 5.30 17.05 -14.58
N VAL A 70 5.57 16.86 -13.29
CA VAL A 70 6.39 17.79 -12.49
C VAL A 70 7.81 17.91 -13.05
N LYS A 71 8.41 16.79 -13.51
CA LYS A 71 9.74 16.78 -14.13
C LYS A 71 9.76 17.61 -15.42
N ASN A 72 8.79 17.41 -16.31
CA ASN A 72 8.75 18.11 -17.59
C ASN A 72 8.46 19.60 -17.40
N GLU A 73 7.56 19.96 -16.47
CA GLU A 73 7.29 21.35 -16.09
C GLU A 73 8.52 22.05 -15.49
N ALA A 74 9.32 21.36 -14.68
CA ALA A 74 10.55 21.88 -14.11
C ALA A 74 11.61 22.15 -15.19
N ILE A 75 11.83 21.19 -16.10
CA ILE A 75 12.76 21.34 -17.23
C ILE A 75 12.32 22.51 -18.14
N ALA A 76 11.02 22.65 -18.41
CA ALA A 76 10.48 23.76 -19.20
C ALA A 76 10.68 25.14 -18.55
N ARG A 77 10.92 25.20 -17.23
CA ARG A 77 11.27 26.43 -16.48
C ARG A 77 12.79 26.65 -16.38
N GLY A 78 13.60 25.81 -17.04
CA GLY A 78 15.07 25.88 -16.99
C GLY A 78 15.71 25.20 -15.79
N GLU A 79 14.98 24.42 -14.98
CA GLU A 79 15.61 23.55 -13.97
C GLU A 79 16.44 22.45 -14.68
N ASN A 80 17.64 22.18 -14.19
CA ASN A 80 18.46 21.07 -14.71
C ASN A 80 17.76 19.72 -14.46
N GLU A 81 18.08 18.71 -15.26
CA GLU A 81 17.36 17.43 -15.23
C GLU A 81 17.49 16.69 -13.88
N GLN A 82 18.60 16.87 -13.15
CA GLN A 82 18.85 16.22 -11.86
C GLN A 82 17.96 16.81 -10.75
N ASP A 83 17.88 18.13 -10.67
CA ASP A 83 17.01 18.81 -9.71
C ASP A 83 15.53 18.64 -10.07
N ALA A 84 15.18 18.70 -11.36
CA ALA A 84 13.83 18.39 -11.85
C ALA A 84 13.40 16.97 -11.45
N LYS A 85 14.26 15.96 -11.61
CA LYS A 85 14.02 14.57 -11.14
C LYS A 85 13.86 14.49 -9.63
N ARG A 86 14.70 15.20 -8.86
CA ARG A 86 14.65 15.21 -7.38
C ARG A 86 13.35 15.82 -6.85
N LYS A 87 12.95 16.97 -7.41
CA LYS A 87 11.70 17.67 -7.13
C LYS A 87 10.48 16.82 -7.49
N ALA A 88 10.43 16.31 -8.72
CA ALA A 88 9.38 15.42 -9.18
C ALA A 88 9.21 14.19 -8.29
N ARG A 89 10.31 13.58 -7.81
CA ARG A 89 10.23 12.42 -6.92
C ARG A 89 9.59 12.74 -5.57
N ARG A 90 9.88 13.91 -4.98
CA ARG A 90 9.20 14.38 -3.75
C ARG A 90 7.71 14.62 -3.98
N GLU A 91 7.35 15.17 -5.13
CA GLU A 91 5.98 15.60 -5.46
C GLU A 91 5.12 14.51 -6.14
N SER A 92 5.64 13.29 -6.30
CA SER A 92 4.94 12.15 -6.93
C SER A 92 4.95 10.87 -6.10
N GLN A 93 5.36 10.94 -4.82
CA GLN A 93 5.41 9.77 -3.94
C GLN A 93 4.90 10.11 -2.54
N ALA A 94 4.39 9.11 -1.84
CA ALA A 94 4.08 9.20 -0.42
C ALA A 94 4.29 7.84 0.27
N GLU A 95 4.72 7.89 1.53
CA GLU A 95 4.76 6.75 2.45
C GLU A 95 3.63 6.92 3.47
N PHE A 96 2.73 5.95 3.60
CA PHE A 96 1.77 5.89 4.70
C PHE A 96 2.32 5.02 5.83
N SER A 97 2.41 5.57 7.05
CA SER A 97 3.07 4.90 8.18
C SER A 97 2.57 5.42 9.53
N ALA A 98 2.95 4.76 10.63
CA ALA A 98 2.80 5.35 11.95
C ALA A 98 3.76 6.53 12.12
N SER A 99 3.27 7.63 12.71
CA SER A 99 4.03 8.87 12.94
C SER A 99 5.00 8.78 14.12
N VAL A 100 5.01 7.67 14.85
CA VAL A 100 5.88 7.44 16.02
C VAL A 100 7.34 7.37 15.56
N LYS A 101 8.25 7.97 16.36
CA LYS A 101 9.68 8.08 16.04
C LYS A 101 10.33 6.69 15.81
N ASP A 102 9.98 5.75 16.66
CA ASP A 102 10.26 4.32 16.49
C ASP A 102 9.17 3.68 15.62
N ARG A 103 9.36 3.81 14.30
CA ARG A 103 8.47 3.28 13.26
C ARG A 103 8.50 1.74 13.24
N THR A 104 7.87 1.11 14.23
CA THR A 104 7.70 -0.34 14.26
C THR A 104 6.95 -0.78 13.00
N ARG A 105 7.59 -1.62 12.17
CA ARG A 105 6.97 -2.16 10.97
C ARG A 105 5.84 -3.08 11.41
N ARG A 106 4.59 -2.65 11.22
CA ARG A 106 3.42 -3.46 11.53
C ARG A 106 3.24 -4.49 10.42
N ALA A 107 3.53 -5.75 10.71
CA ALA A 107 3.28 -6.85 9.77
C ALA A 107 1.78 -7.00 9.48
N SER A 108 1.45 -7.59 8.33
CA SER A 108 0.07 -8.02 8.03
C SER A 108 -0.38 -9.10 9.03
N PRO A 109 -1.67 -9.11 9.45
CA PRO A 109 -2.23 -10.20 10.24
C PRO A 109 -2.45 -11.49 9.42
N LEU A 110 -2.23 -11.45 8.09
CA LEU A 110 -2.22 -12.61 7.23
C LEU A 110 -0.79 -13.17 7.10
N PHE A 111 -0.60 -14.37 7.62
CA PHE A 111 0.61 -15.17 7.45
C PHE A 111 0.42 -16.16 6.28
N ILE A 112 1.48 -16.35 5.48
CA ILE A 112 1.50 -17.33 4.39
C ILE A 112 2.73 -18.22 4.56
N HIS A 113 2.51 -19.51 4.76
CA HIS A 113 3.56 -20.52 4.84
C HIS A 113 3.39 -21.54 3.70
N VAL A 114 4.51 -21.94 3.08
CA VAL A 114 4.53 -22.98 2.05
C VAL A 114 5.13 -24.23 2.65
N HIS A 115 4.29 -25.23 2.92
CA HIS A 115 4.68 -26.49 3.54
C HIS A 115 4.96 -27.54 2.46
N LYS A 116 6.08 -28.27 2.58
CA LYS A 116 6.45 -29.35 1.66
C LYS A 116 6.45 -30.68 2.41
N PHE A 117 5.66 -31.63 1.91
CA PHE A 117 5.52 -32.97 2.48
C PHE A 117 6.64 -33.92 2.00
N PRO A 118 6.87 -35.05 2.71
CA PRO A 118 7.88 -36.06 2.31
C PRO A 118 7.64 -36.64 0.91
N ASP A 119 6.38 -36.79 0.48
CA ASP A 119 5.99 -37.25 -0.85
C ASP A 119 6.15 -36.18 -1.96
N ARG A 120 6.82 -35.07 -1.64
CA ARG A 120 7.05 -33.88 -2.48
C ARG A 120 5.80 -33.07 -2.82
N LYS A 121 4.60 -33.39 -2.29
CA LYS A 121 3.45 -32.49 -2.37
C LYS A 121 3.73 -31.20 -1.61
N VAL A 122 3.01 -30.14 -1.97
CA VAL A 122 3.14 -28.82 -1.35
C VAL A 122 1.75 -28.29 -1.02
N ALA A 123 1.57 -27.85 0.23
CA ALA A 123 0.41 -27.07 0.65
C ALA A 123 0.82 -25.62 0.91
N VAL A 124 -0.14 -24.70 0.75
CA VAL A 124 0.01 -23.31 1.19
C VAL A 124 -0.97 -23.08 2.33
N VAL A 125 -0.43 -22.81 3.51
CA VAL A 125 -1.20 -22.45 4.70
C VAL A 125 -1.32 -20.93 4.72
N GLN A 126 -2.55 -20.43 4.72
CA GLN A 126 -2.85 -19.00 4.83
C GLN A 126 -3.60 -18.78 6.15
N THR A 127 -2.91 -18.25 7.15
CA THR A 127 -3.46 -18.06 8.50
C THR A 127 -3.74 -16.59 8.71
N LEU A 128 -5.01 -16.24 8.93
CA LEU A 128 -5.41 -14.91 9.37
C LEU A 128 -5.52 -14.91 10.89
N LEU A 129 -4.80 -14.00 11.55
CA LEU A 129 -4.88 -13.78 13.00
C LEU A 129 -5.47 -12.38 13.27
N PRO A 130 -6.80 -12.26 13.40
CA PRO A 130 -7.43 -11.00 13.80
C PRO A 130 -6.85 -10.50 15.12
N SER A 131 -6.49 -9.22 15.15
CA SER A 131 -5.86 -8.56 16.30
C SER A 131 -6.03 -7.04 16.18
N GLU A 132 -5.88 -6.31 17.28
CA GLU A 132 -5.94 -4.85 17.29
C GLU A 132 -4.91 -4.23 16.33
N PHE A 133 -5.38 -3.50 15.33
CA PHE A 133 -4.57 -2.80 14.32
C PHE A 133 -5.17 -1.40 14.17
N LEU A 134 -4.75 -0.38 14.92
CA LEU A 134 -3.62 -0.25 15.86
C LEU A 134 -4.17 0.07 17.28
N PRO A 135 -3.36 0.40 18.31
CA PRO A 135 -3.91 1.02 19.52
C PRO A 135 -4.67 2.30 19.17
N ASP A 136 -5.78 2.57 19.87
CA ASP A 136 -6.57 3.78 19.63
C ASP A 136 -5.74 5.06 19.88
N ARG A 137 -6.08 6.11 19.13
CA ARG A 137 -5.35 7.39 19.07
C ARG A 137 -3.90 7.26 18.56
N THR A 138 -3.57 6.18 17.82
CA THR A 138 -2.28 6.09 17.12
C THR A 138 -2.20 7.16 16.02
N ALA A 139 -1.22 8.06 16.13
CA ALA A 139 -0.94 9.04 15.08
C ALA A 139 -0.34 8.36 13.84
N LEU A 140 -0.98 8.54 12.68
CA LEU A 140 -0.51 8.08 11.37
C LEU A 140 -0.09 9.28 10.52
N GLU A 141 0.87 9.07 9.62
CA GLU A 141 1.32 10.10 8.68
C GLU A 141 1.38 9.59 7.23
N PHE A 142 0.94 10.43 6.31
CA PHE A 142 1.34 10.41 4.91
C PHE A 142 2.55 11.32 4.75
N LYS A 143 3.68 10.75 4.34
CA LYS A 143 4.97 11.44 4.23
C LYS A 143 5.43 11.51 2.78
N MET A 144 5.50 12.72 2.23
CA MET A 144 6.07 13.02 0.91
C MET A 144 7.55 13.41 1.00
N GLY A 145 8.00 13.85 2.17
CA GLY A 145 9.34 14.39 2.42
C GLY A 145 9.66 14.48 3.90
N ASN A 146 10.81 15.09 4.25
CA ASN A 146 11.26 15.18 5.64
C ASN A 146 10.83 16.48 6.36
N LYS A 147 10.36 17.51 5.63
CA LYS A 147 9.91 18.76 6.25
C LYS A 147 8.53 18.59 6.89
N PRO A 148 8.15 19.39 7.90
CA PRO A 148 6.80 19.34 8.49
C PRO A 148 5.69 19.50 7.43
N ASN A 149 5.84 20.44 6.49
CA ASN A 149 4.86 20.70 5.42
C ASN A 149 4.80 19.59 4.34
N ASP A 150 5.74 18.64 4.37
CA ASP A 150 5.73 17.45 3.50
C ASP A 150 5.00 16.25 4.17
N LYS A 151 4.28 16.50 5.28
CA LYS A 151 3.55 15.49 6.05
C LYS A 151 2.08 15.89 6.22
N VAL A 152 1.19 14.90 6.15
CA VAL A 152 -0.23 15.03 6.51
C VAL A 152 -0.54 13.96 7.55
N GLN A 153 -1.06 14.38 8.71
CA GLN A 153 -1.42 13.47 9.79
C GLN A 153 -2.88 13.01 9.70
N VAL A 154 -3.12 11.79 10.17
CA VAL A 154 -4.45 11.20 10.38
C VAL A 154 -4.43 10.50 11.73
N LEU A 155 -5.51 10.59 12.50
CA LEU A 155 -5.60 9.92 13.79
C LEU A 155 -6.34 8.60 13.64
N PHE A 156 -5.69 7.50 14.01
CA PHE A 156 -6.35 6.19 14.10
C PHE A 156 -7.20 6.15 15.36
N ASN A 157 -8.53 6.18 15.23
CA ASN A 157 -9.44 6.31 16.38
C ASN A 157 -10.23 5.04 16.70
N GLU A 158 -10.40 4.13 15.73
CA GLU A 158 -11.29 2.99 15.86
C GLU A 158 -10.91 1.86 14.88
N GLN A 159 -11.10 0.60 15.30
CA GLN A 159 -10.76 -0.58 14.49
C GLN A 159 -11.58 -0.67 13.18
N THR A 160 -12.73 -0.02 13.11
CA THR A 160 -13.61 0.11 11.93
C THR A 160 -12.97 0.91 10.78
N MET A 161 -11.88 1.66 11.03
CA MET A 161 -11.05 2.24 9.96
C MET A 161 -10.33 1.15 9.14
N ILE A 162 -10.26 -0.09 9.63
CA ILE A 162 -9.62 -1.24 8.98
C ILE A 162 -10.67 -2.17 8.36
N ASP A 163 -10.59 -2.30 7.04
CA ASP A 163 -11.48 -3.15 6.25
C ASP A 163 -10.93 -4.60 6.17
N TRP A 164 -11.33 -5.45 7.12
CA TRP A 164 -10.96 -6.88 7.14
C TRP A 164 -11.50 -7.66 5.94
N GLN A 165 -12.57 -7.18 5.29
CA GLN A 165 -13.12 -7.81 4.09
C GLN A 165 -12.11 -7.79 2.93
N VAL A 166 -11.12 -6.88 2.96
CA VAL A 166 -9.98 -6.87 2.04
C VAL A 166 -9.18 -8.18 2.09
N ILE A 167 -8.90 -8.73 3.28
CA ILE A 167 -8.17 -10.01 3.39
C ILE A 167 -9.10 -11.19 3.08
N HIS A 168 -10.34 -11.19 3.57
CA HIS A 168 -11.28 -12.27 3.28
C HIS A 168 -11.50 -12.42 1.77
N THR A 169 -11.79 -11.32 1.07
CA THR A 169 -11.92 -11.29 -0.39
C THR A 169 -10.66 -11.80 -1.10
N TYR A 170 -9.46 -11.53 -0.58
CA TYR A 170 -8.21 -12.13 -1.11
C TYR A 170 -8.15 -13.64 -0.91
N MET A 171 -8.45 -14.14 0.30
CA MET A 171 -8.46 -15.57 0.62
C MET A 171 -9.58 -16.35 -0.10
N ASP A 172 -10.63 -15.66 -0.53
CA ASP A 172 -11.76 -16.24 -1.29
C ASP A 172 -11.47 -16.41 -2.79
N ARG A 173 -10.34 -15.90 -3.30
CA ARG A 173 -9.86 -16.11 -4.68
C ARG A 173 -9.36 -17.53 -4.97
N PHE A 174 -9.14 -18.34 -3.93
CA PHE A 174 -8.60 -19.69 -4.05
C PHE A 174 -9.75 -20.71 -3.93
N ALA A 175 -10.18 -21.26 -5.06
CA ALA A 175 -11.27 -22.26 -5.11
C ALA A 175 -10.85 -23.60 -4.50
N GLU A 176 -9.64 -24.06 -4.79
CA GLU A 176 -9.02 -25.24 -4.18
C GLU A 176 -8.52 -24.88 -2.76
N LYS A 177 -9.42 -24.89 -1.77
CA LYS A 177 -9.07 -24.66 -0.36
C LYS A 177 -9.91 -25.49 0.60
N VAL A 178 -9.30 -25.83 1.73
CA VAL A 178 -10.00 -26.28 2.93
C VAL A 178 -9.91 -25.14 3.94
N ARG A 179 -11.05 -24.63 4.43
CA ARG A 179 -11.08 -23.70 5.57
C ARG A 179 -11.18 -24.54 6.84
N VAL A 180 -10.18 -24.40 7.69
CA VAL A 180 -10.20 -24.89 9.08
C VAL A 180 -10.51 -23.68 9.95
N LEU A 181 -11.39 -23.86 10.94
CA LEU A 181 -11.77 -22.86 11.96
C LEU A 181 -11.12 -23.24 13.29
#